data_AF-A0A3G9JFQ6-F1
#
_entry.id   AF-A0A3G9JFQ6-F1
#
_cell.length_a   1.000
_cell.length_b   1.000
_cell.length_c   1.000
_cell.angle_alpha   90.00
_cell.angle_beta   90.00
_cell.angle_gamma   90.00
#
_symmetry.space_group_name_H-M   'P 1'
#
loop_
_entity.id
_entity.type
_entity.pdbx_description
1 polymer ?
#
loop_
_entity_poly.entity_id
_entity_poly.type
_entity_poly.pdbx_seq_one_letter_code
_entity_poly.pdbx_strand_id
1 'polypeptide(L)'
;MRSTRSIIIENVAIKRIMVHIDGENTNPHLTVKALVLRDYITNTILKPTKITWDGTHFHLSFNLMSINHETPLPSGDWYLIAIDGKDHSHESYPIPSLVEAMGERTFNISNQYNAYFDKSAKNYYHAESKIDQDNLSYFLKIDYSKPAVPLTWLQKKKKAHKKRMHNLSVWGFVKTFNFFKRFNKPGGNRLLFTSSSRKELGGNEAFIYNRMVERGVDKQFQIDFSFKENIKDRRSFFNKFSFTRKLAMANIIICDDYQPELYHVDYAPHTDIIQVWHACGAFKTVGLERLGKPGAPAFDTRVHKCYTAMCVSSQLAAAHYAEAFGIEEHKIMPLGVPRTDIFFDENYKKKVIPEVLASFPQIKGAKEVIMYAPTFRGVNARTASFPMDMIDFEGIGAYLKAHQSIMLIKMHPFVREPLPIPDEFKDVIIDASSFREINDMLFVTDLLITDYSSVIYEFSLFRKPMLFYAFDRMKYEADRGFYEPYSEMVPGKIVRTSEDLLKALEKRDFEFEKVDPFVKKNFRYTDGHSTDRIIDTLLLKK
;
A
#
# COMPACT_ATOMS: atom_id res chain seq x y z
N MET A 1 10.47 40.95 40.80
CA MET A 1 11.25 40.30 39.73
C MET A 1 10.28 39.75 38.70
N ARG A 2 10.00 40.50 37.63
CA ARG A 2 9.21 40.00 36.49
C ARG A 2 10.11 39.04 35.72
N SER A 3 9.96 37.74 35.99
CA SER A 3 10.68 36.68 35.28
C SER A 3 10.40 36.78 33.79
N THR A 4 11.48 36.71 33.03
CA THR A 4 11.66 36.72 31.58
C THR A 4 10.95 35.55 30.89
N ARG A 5 9.61 35.47 31.00
CA ARG A 5 8.80 34.49 30.24
C ARG A 5 8.77 34.89 28.77
N SER A 6 9.73 34.34 28.03
CA SER A 6 9.96 34.72 26.63
C SER A 6 9.20 33.82 25.66
N ILE A 7 8.78 32.62 26.06
CA ILE A 7 8.09 31.64 25.20
C ILE A 7 6.71 31.34 25.80
N ILE A 8 5.65 31.75 25.10
CA ILE A 8 4.27 31.61 25.54
C ILE A 8 3.54 30.60 24.65
N ILE A 9 2.78 29.69 25.27
CA ILE A 9 1.96 28.69 24.57
C ILE A 9 0.51 29.14 24.61
N GLU A 10 -0.09 29.28 23.44
CA GLU A 10 -1.48 29.74 23.27
C GLU A 10 -2.45 28.57 23.11
N ASN A 11 -2.02 27.51 22.43
CA ASN A 11 -2.87 26.36 22.15
C ASN A 11 -2.07 25.05 22.09
N VAL A 12 -2.70 23.97 22.53
CA VAL A 12 -2.16 22.61 22.48
C VAL A 12 -3.25 21.68 21.97
N ALA A 13 -2.93 20.87 20.95
CA ALA A 13 -3.83 19.88 20.41
C ALA A 13 -3.13 18.55 20.09
N ILE A 14 -3.47 17.48 20.81
CA ILE A 14 -3.09 16.11 20.51
C ILE A 14 -4.13 15.49 19.57
N LYS A 15 -3.73 15.27 18.31
CA LYS A 15 -4.55 14.59 17.30
C LYS A 15 -3.88 13.26 16.95
N ARG A 16 -4.47 12.16 17.41
CA ARG A 16 -3.86 10.82 17.31
C ARG A 16 -2.48 10.85 17.99
N ILE A 17 -1.41 10.60 17.25
CA ILE A 17 -0.03 10.53 17.76
C ILE A 17 0.74 11.84 17.64
N MET A 18 0.11 12.89 17.09
CA MET A 18 0.74 14.19 16.87
C MET A 18 0.31 15.16 17.96
N VAL A 19 1.27 15.86 18.56
CA VAL A 19 1.02 17.00 19.43
C VAL A 19 1.32 18.26 18.65
N HIS A 20 0.30 19.08 18.46
CA HIS A 20 0.40 20.41 17.88
C HIS A 20 0.48 21.43 19.01
N ILE A 21 1.44 22.34 18.93
CA ILE A 21 1.60 23.43 19.91
C ILE A 21 1.75 24.74 19.14
N ASP A 22 0.85 25.67 19.40
CA ASP A 22 0.89 27.04 18.89
C ASP A 22 1.32 27.98 20.00
N GLY A 23 2.16 28.96 19.67
CA GLY A 23 2.62 29.95 20.64
C GLY A 23 3.44 31.06 20.03
N GLU A 24 4.00 31.91 20.88
CA GLU A 24 4.79 33.07 20.48
C GLU A 24 6.04 33.28 21.34
N ASN A 25 7.06 33.90 20.73
CA ASN A 25 8.23 34.47 21.40
C ASN A 25 7.98 35.95 21.69
N THR A 26 7.74 36.29 22.95
CA THR A 26 7.46 37.66 23.39
C THR A 26 8.72 38.50 23.61
N ASN A 27 9.91 37.88 23.51
CA ASN A 27 11.19 38.56 23.70
C ASN A 27 11.92 38.73 22.36
N PRO A 28 11.89 39.94 21.75
CA PRO A 28 12.53 40.19 20.46
C PRO A 28 14.07 40.11 20.51
N HIS A 29 14.66 40.14 21.71
CA HIS A 29 16.11 39.99 21.91
C HIS A 29 16.55 38.53 22.12
N LEU A 30 15.61 37.60 22.28
CA LEU A 30 15.91 36.17 22.40
C LEU A 30 15.96 35.54 21.01
N THR A 31 17.16 35.28 20.51
CA THR A 31 17.36 34.51 19.28
C THR A 31 17.20 33.02 19.59
N VAL A 32 16.03 32.47 19.29
CA VAL A 32 15.75 31.04 19.48
C VAL A 32 16.32 30.24 18.32
N LYS A 33 17.21 29.29 18.65
CA LYS A 33 17.84 28.36 17.72
C LYS A 33 16.98 27.12 17.49
N ALA A 34 16.25 26.65 18.51
CA ALA A 34 15.35 25.51 18.42
C ALA A 34 14.26 25.54 19.50
N LEU A 35 13.06 25.06 19.15
CA LEU A 35 12.01 24.68 20.10
C LEU A 35 11.91 23.16 20.11
N VAL A 36 12.00 22.53 21.28
CA VAL A 36 12.05 21.07 21.42
C VAL A 36 11.33 20.60 22.68
N LEU A 37 10.88 19.35 22.66
CA LEU A 37 10.48 18.66 23.89
C LEU A 37 11.73 18.00 24.49
N ARG A 38 12.02 18.25 25.77
CA ARG A 38 13.15 17.63 26.48
C ARG A 38 12.65 16.87 27.69
N ASP A 39 13.01 15.60 27.78
CA ASP A 39 12.73 14.78 28.96
C ASP A 39 13.55 15.29 30.16
N TYR A 40 12.88 15.48 31.29
CA TYR A 40 13.47 16.08 32.50
C TYR A 40 14.61 15.23 33.10
N ILE A 41 14.47 13.90 33.09
CA ILE A 41 15.40 13.00 33.77
C ILE A 41 16.57 12.65 32.85
N THR A 42 16.28 12.23 31.62
CA THR A 42 17.27 11.71 30.69
C THR A 42 17.93 12.80 29.85
N ASN A 43 17.39 14.03 29.87
CA ASN A 43 17.75 15.13 28.96
C ASN A 43 17.61 14.78 27.47
N THR A 44 16.88 13.71 27.15
CA THR A 44 16.63 13.32 25.76
C THR A 44 15.79 14.38 25.08
N ILE A 45 16.23 14.82 23.90
CA ILE A 45 15.55 15.85 23.12
C ILE A 45 14.73 15.19 22.01
N LEU A 46 13.45 15.54 21.94
CA LEU A 46 12.57 15.33 20.81
C LEU A 46 12.41 16.66 20.06
N LYS A 47 12.90 16.68 18.82
CA LYS A 47 12.66 17.81 17.92
C LYS A 47 11.27 17.72 17.30
N PRO A 48 10.63 18.87 17.04
CA PRO A 48 9.37 18.90 16.31
C PRO A 48 9.60 18.39 14.88
N THR A 49 8.67 17.57 14.41
CA THR A 49 8.60 17.06 13.05
C THR A 49 8.23 18.13 12.02
N LYS A 50 7.51 19.18 12.45
CA LYS A 50 7.22 20.37 11.64
C LYS A 50 7.34 21.60 12.53
N ILE A 51 8.04 22.60 12.02
CA ILE A 51 8.08 23.97 12.56
C ILE A 51 7.59 24.89 11.44
N THR A 52 6.66 25.77 11.76
CA THR A 52 6.47 27.01 11.02
C THR A 52 6.70 28.16 11.99
N TRP A 53 7.57 29.11 11.64
CA TRP A 53 7.93 30.24 12.48
C TRP A 53 8.14 31.47 11.60
N ASP A 54 7.47 32.58 11.92
CA ASP A 54 7.56 33.87 11.24
C ASP A 54 8.47 34.92 11.92
N GLY A 55 9.25 34.52 12.93
CA GLY A 55 10.02 35.41 13.81
C GLY A 55 9.39 35.64 15.19
N THR A 56 8.06 35.63 15.29
CA THR A 56 7.32 35.88 16.54
C THR A 56 6.45 34.70 16.93
N HIS A 57 5.61 34.21 16.03
CA HIS A 57 4.71 33.08 16.27
C HIS A 57 5.32 31.78 15.75
N PHE A 58 5.03 30.70 16.45
CA PHE A 58 5.43 29.36 16.07
C PHE A 58 4.24 28.41 16.09
N HIS A 59 4.30 27.43 15.19
CA HIS A 59 3.51 26.21 15.26
C HIS A 59 4.46 25.01 15.20
N LEU A 60 4.39 24.18 16.23
CA LEU A 60 5.20 22.99 16.40
C LEU A 60 4.31 21.76 16.24
N SER A 61 4.82 20.74 15.56
CA SER A 61 4.19 19.42 15.54
C SER A 61 5.19 18.37 16.02
N PHE A 62 4.87 17.67 17.10
CA PHE A 62 5.68 16.60 17.67
C PHE A 62 5.01 15.25 17.42
N ASN A 63 5.81 14.22 17.12
CA ASN A 63 5.30 12.86 16.97
C ASN A 63 5.64 12.02 18.20
N LEU A 64 4.62 11.64 18.96
CA LEU A 64 4.76 10.89 20.21
C LEU A 64 5.28 9.48 20.02
N MET A 65 5.13 8.92 18.83
CA MET A 65 5.57 7.56 18.53
C MET A 65 6.99 7.52 17.94
N SER A 66 7.72 8.62 17.99
CA SER A 66 9.01 8.79 17.31
C SER A 66 9.93 9.82 18.01
N ILE A 67 10.67 9.41 19.05
CA ILE A 67 11.93 10.07 19.44
C ILE A 67 12.89 9.93 18.28
N ASN A 68 13.29 11.06 17.69
CA ASN A 68 14.35 11.13 16.69
C ASN A 68 14.25 10.04 15.61
N HIS A 69 13.02 9.67 15.22
CA HIS A 69 12.66 8.76 14.13
C HIS A 69 12.73 7.25 14.41
N GLU A 70 12.88 6.80 15.66
CA GLU A 70 13.14 5.38 15.94
C GLU A 70 12.15 4.67 16.87
N THR A 71 11.68 5.31 17.95
CA THR A 71 10.83 4.66 18.97
C THR A 71 9.79 5.60 19.56
N PRO A 72 8.67 5.11 20.12
CA PRO A 72 7.78 5.93 20.93
C PRO A 72 8.52 6.64 22.05
N LEU A 73 8.01 7.79 22.46
CA LEU A 73 8.53 8.46 23.65
C LEU A 73 8.40 7.48 24.82
N PRO A 74 9.50 7.20 25.54
CA PRO A 74 9.45 6.42 26.76
C PRO A 74 8.67 7.20 27.80
N SER A 75 8.25 6.48 28.84
CA SER A 75 7.65 7.12 30.01
C SER A 75 8.58 8.20 30.55
N GLY A 76 8.03 9.38 30.79
CA GLY A 76 8.82 10.56 31.15
C GLY A 76 8.00 11.83 31.10
N ASP A 77 8.60 12.90 31.62
CA ASP A 77 8.00 14.23 31.67
C ASP A 77 8.77 15.13 30.68
N TRP A 78 8.13 15.43 29.56
CA TRP A 78 8.74 16.07 28.39
C TRP A 78 8.40 17.55 28.33
N TYR A 79 9.32 18.41 28.76
CA TYR A 79 9.12 19.86 28.83
C TYR A 79 9.33 20.52 27.48
N LEU A 80 8.45 21.43 27.08
CA LEU A 80 8.71 22.27 25.92
C LEU A 80 9.70 23.37 26.29
N ILE A 81 10.85 23.38 25.63
CA ILE A 81 11.91 24.35 25.86
C ILE A 81 12.34 25.02 24.55
N ALA A 82 12.71 26.30 24.64
CA ALA A 82 13.49 26.99 23.64
C ALA A 82 14.98 26.92 23.97
N ILE A 83 15.81 26.69 22.96
CA ILE A 83 17.27 26.72 23.05
C ILE A 83 17.74 27.97 22.32
N ASP A 84 18.51 28.84 22.98
CA ASP A 84 19.02 30.07 22.38
C ASP A 84 20.33 29.87 21.59
N GLY A 85 20.81 30.93 20.93
CA GLY A 85 22.08 30.90 20.18
C GLY A 85 23.34 30.59 21.00
N LYS A 86 23.26 30.64 22.34
CA LYS A 86 24.33 30.27 23.28
C LYS A 86 24.09 28.90 23.94
N ASP A 87 23.13 28.14 23.41
CA ASP A 87 22.68 26.83 23.91
C ASP A 87 22.09 26.86 25.33
N HIS A 88 21.64 28.02 25.84
CA HIS A 88 20.86 28.07 27.07
C HIS A 88 19.41 27.66 26.83
N SER A 89 18.82 26.97 27.81
CA SER A 89 17.42 26.52 27.77
C SER A 89 16.48 27.52 28.45
N HIS A 90 15.37 27.81 27.79
CA HIS A 90 14.30 28.68 28.27
C HIS A 90 13.00 27.86 28.30
N GLU A 91 12.31 27.84 29.44
CA GLU A 91 11.04 27.12 29.59
C GLU A 91 9.90 27.82 28.84
N SER A 92 8.85 27.07 28.55
CA SER A 92 7.65 27.56 27.85
C SER A 92 6.46 27.56 28.79
N TYR A 93 5.64 28.62 28.71
CA TYR A 93 4.57 28.87 29.67
C TYR A 93 3.21 28.98 28.97
N PRO A 94 2.19 28.19 29.35
CA PRO A 94 0.86 28.31 28.79
C PRO A 94 0.12 29.55 29.30
N ILE A 95 -0.74 30.12 28.46
CA ILE A 95 -1.64 31.21 28.86
C ILE A 95 -2.68 30.72 29.90
N PRO A 96 -3.16 31.59 30.82
CA PRO A 96 -4.08 31.18 31.89
C PRO A 96 -5.35 30.47 31.43
N SER A 97 -5.95 30.89 30.30
CA SER A 97 -7.15 30.25 29.74
C SER A 97 -6.88 28.81 29.28
N LEU A 98 -5.68 28.53 28.80
CA LEU A 98 -5.25 27.17 28.43
C LEU A 98 -5.04 26.31 29.68
N VAL A 99 -4.49 26.89 30.76
CA VAL A 99 -4.33 26.22 32.06
C VAL A 99 -5.68 25.77 32.62
N GLU A 100 -6.67 26.66 32.61
CA GLU A 100 -8.03 26.37 33.07
C GLU A 100 -8.69 25.28 32.21
N ALA A 101 -8.58 25.38 30.89
CA ALA A 101 -9.12 24.38 29.96
C ALA A 101 -8.47 22.98 30.10
N MET A 102 -7.19 22.91 30.49
CA MET A 102 -6.50 21.66 30.77
C MET A 102 -6.89 21.06 32.13
N GLY A 103 -7.24 21.90 33.12
CA GLY A 103 -7.56 21.47 34.49
C GLY A 103 -8.99 20.92 34.68
N GLU A 104 -9.97 21.37 33.91
CA GLU A 104 -11.39 21.05 34.13
C GLU A 104 -11.83 19.62 33.75
N ARG A 105 -10.97 18.78 33.16
CA ARG A 105 -11.40 17.49 32.54
C ARG A 105 -10.50 16.30 32.87
N THR A 106 -10.50 15.90 34.14
CA THR A 106 -9.80 14.73 34.68
C THR A 106 -10.69 13.48 34.73
N PHE A 107 -11.20 12.99 33.60
CA PHE A 107 -11.77 11.64 33.50
C PHE A 107 -11.47 11.00 32.14
N ASN A 108 -10.51 10.07 32.13
CA ASN A 108 -10.29 8.89 31.27
C ASN A 108 -10.85 8.88 29.82
N ILE A 109 -10.90 10.01 29.12
CA ILE A 109 -11.42 10.14 27.77
C ILE A 109 -10.39 10.92 26.93
N SER A 110 -10.01 10.35 25.79
CA SER A 110 -9.19 11.06 24.81
C SER A 110 -9.89 12.35 24.38
N ASN A 111 -9.22 13.48 24.56
CA ASN A 111 -9.71 14.80 24.21
C ASN A 111 -8.63 15.50 23.36
N GLN A 112 -8.82 16.78 23.06
CA GLN A 112 -7.81 17.50 22.27
C GLN A 112 -6.49 17.72 23.03
N TYR A 113 -6.41 17.53 24.34
CA TYR A 113 -5.19 17.77 25.12
C TYR A 113 -4.47 16.47 25.52
N ASN A 114 -5.16 15.32 25.43
CA ASN A 114 -4.71 14.01 25.91
C ASN A 114 -5.00 12.91 24.89
N ALA A 115 -4.08 11.95 24.75
CA ALA A 115 -4.28 10.76 23.93
C ALA A 115 -4.04 9.48 24.73
N TYR A 116 -5.06 8.62 24.78
CA TYR A 116 -5.01 7.33 25.47
C TYR A 116 -5.14 6.19 24.45
N PHE A 117 -4.10 5.35 24.35
CA PHE A 117 -4.06 4.19 23.48
C PHE A 117 -3.93 2.90 24.31
N ASP A 118 -5.07 2.28 24.61
CA ASP A 118 -5.10 1.03 25.38
C ASP A 118 -5.28 -0.19 24.47
N LYS A 119 -4.40 -1.18 24.62
CA LYS A 119 -4.55 -2.51 24.02
C LYS A 119 -4.80 -3.60 25.05
N SER A 120 -4.26 -3.44 26.26
CA SER A 120 -4.58 -4.21 27.46
C SER A 120 -4.05 -3.50 28.71
N ALA A 121 -4.39 -3.98 29.91
CA ALA A 121 -3.87 -3.44 31.18
C ALA A 121 -2.33 -3.43 31.31
N LYS A 122 -1.60 -4.14 30.43
CA LYS A 122 -0.12 -4.16 30.39
C LYS A 122 0.44 -3.78 29.00
N ASN A 123 -0.38 -3.12 28.19
CA ASN A 123 -0.03 -2.67 26.86
C ASN A 123 -0.82 -1.40 26.55
N TYR A 124 -0.26 -0.27 26.94
CA TYR A 124 -0.92 1.01 26.83
C TYR A 124 0.11 2.12 26.56
N TYR A 125 -0.36 3.21 25.96
CA TYR A 125 0.41 4.43 25.74
C TYR A 125 -0.50 5.62 26.05
N HIS A 126 -0.17 6.38 27.08
CA HIS A 126 -0.90 7.56 27.53
C HIS A 126 -0.02 8.78 27.38
N ALA A 127 -0.57 9.83 26.78
CA ALA A 127 0.06 11.13 26.66
C ALA A 127 -0.86 12.21 27.20
N GLU A 128 -0.43 12.91 28.24
CA GLU A 128 -1.20 13.92 28.94
C GLU A 128 -0.47 15.26 28.94
N SER A 129 -1.14 16.30 28.50
CA SER A 129 -0.63 17.67 28.62
C SER A 129 -0.76 18.13 30.07
N LYS A 130 0.35 18.56 30.70
CA LYS A 130 0.40 18.98 32.11
C LYS A 130 1.21 20.26 32.32
N ILE A 131 1.06 20.80 33.52
CA ILE A 131 1.74 22.01 33.98
C ILE A 131 2.46 21.65 35.27
N ASP A 132 3.72 22.05 35.33
CA ASP A 132 4.55 21.89 36.52
C ASP A 132 4.12 22.94 37.57
N GLN A 133 3.80 22.49 38.78
CA GLN A 133 3.24 23.35 39.81
C GLN A 133 4.25 24.32 40.42
N ASP A 134 5.55 24.02 40.32
CA ASP A 134 6.61 24.79 40.96
C ASP A 134 7.09 25.95 40.07
N ASN A 135 7.21 25.73 38.76
CA ASN A 135 7.67 26.73 37.80
C ASN A 135 6.61 27.19 36.78
N LEU A 136 5.43 26.55 36.75
CA LEU A 136 4.33 26.83 35.82
C LEU A 136 4.66 26.56 34.35
N SER A 137 5.70 25.77 34.07
CA SER A 137 6.08 25.38 32.70
C SER A 137 5.20 24.25 32.16
N TYR A 138 5.02 24.24 30.84
CA TYR A 138 4.29 23.18 30.15
C TYR A 138 5.17 21.95 29.94
N PHE A 139 4.61 20.77 30.21
CA PHE A 139 5.21 19.49 29.83
C PHE A 139 4.18 18.48 29.38
N LEU A 140 4.63 17.50 28.60
CA LEU A 140 3.86 16.35 28.20
C LEU A 140 4.28 15.13 29.04
N LYS A 141 3.35 14.61 29.84
CA LYS A 141 3.54 13.37 30.60
C LYS A 141 3.26 12.18 29.71
N ILE A 142 4.25 11.31 29.54
CA ILE A 142 4.11 10.04 28.83
C ILE A 142 4.12 8.89 29.83
N ASP A 143 3.14 7.99 29.72
CA ASP A 143 3.19 6.66 30.34
C ASP A 143 3.03 5.57 29.28
N TYR A 144 4.08 4.80 29.06
CA TYR A 144 4.15 3.78 28.02
C TYR A 144 4.57 2.42 28.57
N SER A 145 3.70 1.41 28.38
CA SER A 145 3.97 0.02 28.69
C SER A 145 3.90 -0.88 27.45
N LYS A 146 5.01 -1.55 27.10
CA LYS A 146 5.09 -2.51 26.00
C LYS A 146 5.26 -3.94 26.53
N PRO A 147 4.42 -4.91 26.15
CA PRO A 147 4.60 -6.28 26.60
C PRO A 147 5.85 -6.88 25.93
N ALA A 148 6.87 -7.19 26.73
CA ALA A 148 7.93 -8.09 26.31
C ALA A 148 7.41 -9.51 26.49
N VAL A 149 7.26 -10.28 25.40
CA VAL A 149 7.18 -11.73 25.52
C VAL A 149 8.61 -12.21 25.78
N PRO A 150 8.95 -12.71 26.99
CA PRO A 150 10.32 -13.13 27.27
C PRO A 150 10.63 -14.37 26.44
N LEU A 151 11.50 -14.19 25.43
CA LEU A 151 12.05 -15.32 24.67
C LEU A 151 13.01 -16.10 25.56
N THR A 152 12.87 -17.42 25.58
CA THR A 152 13.81 -18.30 26.28
C THR A 152 15.22 -18.17 25.72
N TRP A 153 16.25 -18.54 26.50
CA TRP A 153 17.65 -18.51 26.05
C TRP A 153 17.87 -19.32 24.75
N LEU A 154 17.19 -20.47 24.62
CA LEU A 154 17.19 -21.29 23.40
C LEU A 154 16.59 -20.55 22.21
N GLN A 155 15.46 -19.84 22.40
CA GLN A 155 14.85 -19.03 21.35
C GLN A 155 15.74 -17.85 20.93
N LYS A 156 16.43 -17.21 21.88
CA LYS A 156 17.42 -16.15 21.60
C LYS A 156 18.60 -16.69 20.79
N LYS A 157 19.19 -17.83 21.18
CA LYS A 157 20.26 -18.50 20.41
C LYS A 157 19.81 -18.91 19.02
N LYS A 158 18.63 -19.52 18.89
CA LYS A 158 18.05 -19.93 17.59
C LYS A 158 17.83 -18.74 16.66
N LYS A 159 17.32 -17.62 17.20
CA LYS A 159 17.14 -16.37 16.45
C LYS A 159 18.48 -15.77 16.00
N ALA A 160 19.48 -15.74 16.89
CA ALA A 160 20.83 -15.25 16.58
C ALA A 160 21.52 -16.11 15.50
N HIS A 161 21.44 -17.44 15.62
CA HIS A 161 21.97 -18.37 14.61
C HIS A 161 21.28 -18.18 13.26
N LYS A 162 19.95 -18.06 13.23
CA LYS A 162 19.20 -17.79 11.99
C LYS A 162 19.61 -16.47 11.34
N LYS A 163 19.82 -15.41 12.13
CA LYS A 163 20.33 -14.11 11.65
C LYS A 163 21.73 -14.25 11.05
N ARG A 164 22.64 -14.96 11.73
CA ARG A 164 24.00 -15.24 11.23
C ARG A 164 23.99 -16.00 9.90
N MET A 165 23.21 -17.06 9.80
CA MET A 165 23.08 -17.85 8.55
C MET A 165 22.47 -17.04 7.40
N HIS A 166 21.51 -16.16 7.69
CA HIS A 166 20.96 -15.24 6.71
C HIS A 166 22.03 -14.26 6.19
N ASN A 167 22.77 -13.61 7.09
CA ASN A 167 23.83 -12.67 6.72
C ASN A 167 24.93 -13.34 5.86
N LEU A 168 25.33 -14.57 6.22
CA LEU A 168 26.31 -15.34 5.43
C LEU A 168 25.76 -15.67 4.02
N SER A 169 24.49 -16.04 3.93
CA SER A 169 23.82 -16.32 2.65
C SER A 169 23.74 -15.09 1.74
N VAL A 170 23.48 -13.90 2.32
CA VAL A 170 23.46 -12.62 1.60
C VAL A 170 24.88 -12.23 1.17
N TRP A 171 25.87 -12.36 2.06
CA TRP A 171 27.27 -12.09 1.73
C TRP A 171 27.76 -12.95 0.55
N GLY A 172 27.48 -14.26 0.57
CA GLY A 172 27.86 -15.17 -0.51
C GLY A 172 27.14 -14.85 -1.83
N PHE A 173 25.87 -14.42 -1.77
CA PHE A 173 25.13 -13.93 -2.92
C PHE A 173 25.80 -12.68 -3.53
N VAL A 174 26.10 -11.67 -2.71
CA VAL A 174 26.74 -10.42 -3.16
C VAL A 174 28.12 -10.67 -3.76
N LYS A 175 28.94 -11.55 -3.17
CA LYS A 175 30.26 -11.90 -3.72
C LYS A 175 30.15 -12.61 -5.07
N THR A 176 29.24 -13.57 -5.18
CA THR A 176 28.99 -14.30 -6.44
C THR A 176 28.44 -13.37 -7.51
N PHE A 177 27.52 -12.48 -7.15
CA PHE A 177 26.96 -11.47 -8.04
C PHE A 177 28.06 -10.54 -8.57
N ASN A 178 28.89 -9.98 -7.70
CA ASN A 178 29.96 -9.07 -8.11
C ASN A 178 31.03 -9.75 -8.97
N PHE A 179 31.27 -11.06 -8.80
CA PHE A 179 32.12 -11.82 -9.70
C PHE A 179 31.53 -11.89 -11.11
N PHE A 180 30.25 -12.26 -11.23
CA PHE A 180 29.59 -12.41 -12.52
C PHE A 180 29.24 -11.09 -13.21
N LYS A 181 29.02 -10.02 -12.44
CA LYS A 181 28.76 -8.67 -12.96
C LYS A 181 29.88 -8.19 -13.90
N ARG A 182 31.11 -8.66 -13.70
CA ARG A 182 32.27 -8.34 -14.57
C ARG A 182 32.10 -8.83 -16.01
N PHE A 183 31.22 -9.79 -16.25
CA PHE A 183 30.91 -10.31 -17.59
C PHE A 183 29.69 -9.65 -18.23
N ASN A 184 29.03 -8.71 -17.53
CA ASN A 184 27.96 -7.90 -18.08
C ASN A 184 28.57 -6.78 -18.94
N LYS A 185 28.57 -6.96 -20.27
CA LYS A 185 29.14 -6.00 -21.22
C LYS A 185 28.12 -4.92 -21.59
N PRO A 186 28.54 -3.65 -21.74
CA PRO A 186 27.71 -2.61 -22.36
C PRO A 186 27.21 -3.04 -23.75
N GLY A 187 25.97 -2.71 -24.09
CA GLY A 187 25.36 -3.07 -25.37
C GLY A 187 25.08 -4.57 -25.56
N GLY A 188 25.18 -5.38 -24.49
CA GLY A 188 24.76 -6.78 -24.55
C GLY A 188 23.25 -6.94 -24.67
N ASN A 189 22.81 -8.11 -25.14
CA ASN A 189 21.41 -8.42 -25.43
C ASN A 189 20.81 -9.48 -24.50
N ARG A 190 21.36 -9.66 -23.28
CA ARG A 190 20.85 -10.64 -22.32
C ARG A 190 19.61 -10.10 -21.61
N LEU A 191 18.49 -10.77 -21.76
CA LEU A 191 17.20 -10.42 -21.16
C LEU A 191 16.83 -11.48 -20.11
N LEU A 192 16.53 -11.07 -18.89
CA LEU A 192 16.08 -11.95 -17.82
C LEU A 192 14.65 -11.63 -17.42
N PHE A 193 13.75 -12.61 -17.50
CA PHE A 193 12.45 -12.57 -16.84
C PHE A 193 12.54 -13.27 -15.48
N THR A 194 12.04 -12.64 -14.42
CA THR A 194 12.17 -13.15 -13.06
C THR A 194 11.04 -12.68 -12.15
N SER A 195 10.52 -13.63 -11.38
CA SER A 195 9.59 -13.35 -10.29
C SER A 195 9.86 -14.24 -9.07
N SER A 196 9.52 -13.71 -7.90
CA SER A 196 9.53 -14.41 -6.61
C SER A 196 8.14 -14.67 -6.05
N SER A 197 7.08 -14.40 -6.82
CA SER A 197 5.67 -14.67 -6.49
C SER A 197 4.96 -15.59 -7.49
N ARG A 198 5.69 -16.15 -8.47
CA ARG A 198 5.18 -17.06 -9.50
C ARG A 198 6.13 -18.20 -9.77
N LYS A 199 5.59 -19.40 -9.99
CA LYS A 199 6.36 -20.62 -10.28
C LYS A 199 6.93 -20.62 -11.70
N GLU A 200 6.24 -19.95 -12.63
CA GLU A 200 6.54 -19.91 -14.06
C GLU A 200 6.16 -18.54 -14.63
N LEU A 201 6.50 -18.32 -15.90
CA LEU A 201 6.17 -17.11 -16.64
C LEU A 201 4.65 -16.90 -16.65
N GLY A 202 4.20 -15.73 -16.22
CA GLY A 202 2.78 -15.39 -16.12
C GLY A 202 2.57 -13.88 -15.99
N GLY A 203 1.32 -13.45 -15.85
CA GLY A 203 0.99 -12.04 -15.67
C GLY A 203 1.55 -11.17 -16.80
N ASN A 204 1.93 -9.93 -16.48
CA ASN A 204 2.45 -8.95 -17.44
C ASN A 204 3.74 -9.42 -18.15
N GLU A 205 4.57 -10.23 -17.48
CA GLU A 205 5.78 -10.80 -18.10
C GLU A 205 5.45 -11.74 -19.27
N ALA A 206 4.40 -12.56 -19.11
CA ALA A 206 3.96 -13.47 -20.17
C ALA A 206 3.41 -12.72 -21.38
N PHE A 207 2.63 -11.66 -21.18
CA PHE A 207 2.14 -10.82 -22.28
C PHE A 207 3.29 -10.21 -23.08
N ILE A 208 4.31 -9.67 -22.40
CA ILE A 208 5.50 -9.12 -23.06
C ILE A 208 6.24 -10.21 -23.83
N TYR A 209 6.56 -11.34 -23.20
CA TYR A 209 7.31 -12.40 -23.86
C TYR A 209 6.56 -12.97 -25.08
N ASN A 210 5.26 -13.28 -24.94
CA ASN A 210 4.47 -13.82 -26.03
C ASN A 210 4.41 -12.83 -27.20
N ARG A 211 4.22 -11.54 -26.91
CA ARG A 211 4.23 -10.50 -27.95
C ARG A 211 5.59 -10.33 -28.60
N MET A 212 6.69 -10.50 -27.86
CA MET A 212 8.04 -10.51 -28.43
C MET A 212 8.23 -11.64 -29.45
N VAL A 213 7.72 -12.85 -29.13
CA VAL A 213 7.76 -14.02 -30.02
C VAL A 213 6.88 -13.80 -31.26
N GLU A 214 5.66 -13.30 -31.08
CA GLU A 214 4.75 -12.95 -32.19
C GLU A 214 5.39 -11.96 -33.17
N ARG A 215 6.13 -10.97 -32.65
CA ARG A 215 6.84 -9.96 -33.44
C ARG A 215 8.21 -10.42 -33.96
N GLY A 216 8.68 -11.60 -33.55
CA GLY A 216 10.02 -12.12 -33.88
C GLY A 216 11.18 -11.30 -33.31
N VAL A 217 10.93 -10.42 -32.34
CA VAL A 217 11.95 -9.58 -31.71
C VAL A 217 12.66 -10.30 -30.57
N ASP A 218 12.09 -11.39 -30.06
CA ASP A 218 12.72 -12.32 -29.12
C ASP A 218 14.09 -12.81 -29.61
N LYS A 219 14.23 -13.02 -30.92
CA LYS A 219 15.47 -13.45 -31.59
C LYS A 219 16.63 -12.45 -31.46
N GLN A 220 16.35 -11.21 -31.09
CA GLN A 220 17.38 -10.19 -30.85
C GLN A 220 18.04 -10.36 -29.48
N PHE A 221 17.46 -11.17 -28.58
CA PHE A 221 17.88 -11.30 -27.19
C PHE A 221 18.32 -12.72 -26.84
N GLN A 222 19.28 -12.83 -25.91
CA GLN A 222 19.53 -14.07 -25.18
C GLN A 222 18.63 -14.09 -23.95
N ILE A 223 17.50 -14.79 -24.05
CA ILE A 223 16.44 -14.77 -23.04
C ILE A 223 16.66 -15.86 -21.98
N ASP A 224 16.71 -15.45 -20.72
CA ASP A 224 16.79 -16.29 -19.55
C ASP A 224 15.50 -16.17 -18.71
N PHE A 225 15.07 -17.28 -18.12
CA PHE A 225 13.96 -17.32 -17.16
C PHE A 225 14.44 -17.79 -15.80
N SER A 226 13.92 -17.18 -14.72
CA SER A 226 14.18 -17.63 -13.36
C SER A 226 13.05 -17.29 -12.39
N PHE A 227 12.17 -18.25 -12.15
CA PHE A 227 10.98 -18.09 -11.33
C PHE A 227 11.08 -18.79 -9.98
N LYS A 228 10.18 -18.42 -9.06
CA LYS A 228 10.05 -18.95 -7.71
C LYS A 228 8.64 -18.66 -7.20
N GLU A 229 7.92 -19.72 -6.83
CA GLU A 229 6.50 -19.67 -6.46
C GLU A 229 6.19 -18.72 -5.30
N ASN A 230 6.95 -18.81 -4.20
CA ASN A 230 6.79 -17.91 -3.07
C ASN A 230 8.12 -17.29 -2.63
N ILE A 231 8.07 -16.05 -2.17
CA ILE A 231 9.23 -15.33 -1.62
C ILE A 231 9.93 -16.13 -0.50
N LYS A 232 9.17 -16.94 0.26
CA LYS A 232 9.67 -17.75 1.38
C LYS A 232 10.38 -19.03 0.94
N ASP A 233 10.17 -19.48 -0.28
CA ASP A 233 10.77 -20.72 -0.77
C ASP A 233 12.29 -20.57 -0.84
N ARG A 234 13.02 -21.68 -0.77
CA ARG A 234 14.48 -21.64 -0.88
C ARG A 234 14.88 -22.21 -2.23
N ARG A 235 15.64 -21.42 -3.01
CA ARG A 235 16.34 -21.97 -4.18
C ARG A 235 17.35 -23.01 -3.70
N SER A 236 17.44 -24.13 -4.40
CA SER A 236 18.54 -25.09 -4.20
C SER A 236 19.89 -24.41 -4.44
N PHE A 237 21.00 -25.00 -3.99
CA PHE A 237 22.33 -24.41 -4.15
C PHE A 237 22.65 -24.08 -5.62
N PHE A 238 22.43 -25.04 -6.53
CA PHE A 238 22.63 -24.86 -7.98
C PHE A 238 21.70 -23.78 -8.55
N ASN A 239 20.42 -23.77 -8.16
CA ASN A 239 19.47 -22.77 -8.65
C ASN A 239 19.78 -21.37 -8.12
N LYS A 240 20.31 -21.25 -6.89
CA LYS A 240 20.77 -19.99 -6.33
C LYS A 240 21.96 -19.45 -7.12
N PHE A 241 22.96 -20.31 -7.40
CA PHE A 241 24.12 -19.93 -8.20
C PHE A 241 23.74 -19.54 -9.64
N SER A 242 22.91 -20.36 -10.30
CA SER A 242 22.39 -20.10 -11.65
C SER A 242 21.62 -18.78 -11.71
N PHE A 243 20.70 -18.55 -10.77
CA PHE A 243 19.97 -17.29 -10.68
C PHE A 243 20.89 -16.09 -10.47
N THR A 244 21.82 -16.16 -9.52
CA THR A 244 22.79 -15.07 -9.28
C THR A 244 23.62 -14.77 -10.51
N ARG A 245 24.06 -15.80 -11.25
CA ARG A 245 24.79 -15.62 -12.52
C ARG A 245 23.94 -14.92 -13.58
N LYS A 246 22.71 -15.42 -13.81
CA LYS A 246 21.78 -14.82 -14.78
C LYS A 246 21.49 -13.36 -14.44
N LEU A 247 21.17 -13.09 -13.18
CA LEU A 247 20.88 -11.75 -12.67
C LEU A 247 22.07 -10.80 -12.83
N ALA A 248 23.27 -11.25 -12.50
CA ALA A 248 24.47 -10.41 -12.60
C ALA A 248 24.91 -10.12 -14.04
N MET A 249 24.60 -11.02 -14.98
CA MET A 249 25.01 -10.91 -16.39
C MET A 249 23.95 -10.28 -17.29
N ALA A 250 22.71 -10.10 -16.82
CA ALA A 250 21.60 -9.56 -17.60
C ALA A 250 21.82 -8.08 -17.95
N ASN A 251 21.53 -7.72 -19.20
CA ASN A 251 21.50 -6.33 -19.68
C ASN A 251 20.14 -5.70 -19.45
N ILE A 252 19.07 -6.50 -19.54
CA ILE A 252 17.70 -6.10 -19.23
C ILE A 252 17.12 -7.14 -18.27
N ILE A 253 16.49 -6.68 -17.20
CA ILE A 253 15.80 -7.52 -16.20
C ILE A 253 14.35 -7.06 -16.15
N ILE A 254 13.41 -7.95 -16.39
CA ILE A 254 11.97 -7.72 -16.24
C ILE A 254 11.49 -8.47 -14.99
N CYS A 255 10.70 -7.79 -14.16
CA CYS A 255 10.07 -8.35 -12.96
C CYS A 255 8.67 -7.77 -12.73
N ASP A 256 7.79 -8.48 -12.01
CA ASP A 256 6.37 -8.13 -11.85
C ASP A 256 5.91 -7.83 -10.40
N ASP A 257 6.79 -8.02 -9.41
CA ASP A 257 6.43 -7.90 -7.99
C ASP A 257 7.66 -7.62 -7.10
N TYR A 258 7.43 -7.59 -5.78
CA TYR A 258 8.46 -7.49 -4.77
C TYR A 258 9.41 -8.71 -4.79
N GLN A 259 10.65 -8.49 -5.23
CA GLN A 259 11.70 -9.51 -5.30
C GLN A 259 12.94 -9.10 -4.47
N PRO A 260 13.06 -9.58 -3.21
CA PRO A 260 14.14 -9.18 -2.29
C PRO A 260 15.55 -9.30 -2.86
N GLU A 261 15.80 -10.33 -3.66
CA GLU A 261 17.12 -10.60 -4.23
C GLU A 261 17.62 -9.47 -5.14
N LEU A 262 16.71 -8.67 -5.71
CA LEU A 262 17.09 -7.54 -6.56
C LEU A 262 17.74 -6.39 -5.79
N TYR A 263 17.42 -6.22 -4.49
CA TYR A 263 17.73 -5.00 -3.74
C TYR A 263 19.05 -5.07 -2.95
N HIS A 264 19.71 -6.23 -2.94
CA HIS A 264 20.92 -6.48 -2.15
C HIS A 264 22.23 -6.12 -2.87
N VAL A 265 22.17 -5.68 -4.12
CA VAL A 265 23.33 -5.53 -5.01
C VAL A 265 23.27 -4.24 -5.82
N ASP A 266 24.43 -3.79 -6.27
CA ASP A 266 24.56 -2.66 -7.19
C ASP A 266 24.83 -3.20 -8.60
N TYR A 267 23.95 -2.87 -9.54
CA TYR A 267 24.02 -3.32 -10.93
C TYR A 267 25.05 -2.52 -11.73
N ALA A 268 25.33 -2.97 -12.96
CA ALA A 268 26.13 -2.15 -13.87
C ALA A 268 25.30 -0.93 -14.33
N PRO A 269 25.93 0.25 -14.58
CA PRO A 269 25.19 1.46 -14.96
C PRO A 269 24.34 1.33 -16.23
N HIS A 270 24.67 0.38 -17.10
CA HIS A 270 23.96 0.09 -18.35
C HIS A 270 23.01 -1.11 -18.26
N THR A 271 22.71 -1.61 -17.05
CA THR A 271 21.69 -2.64 -16.83
C THR A 271 20.32 -1.98 -16.64
N ASP A 272 19.37 -2.31 -17.51
CA ASP A 272 17.98 -1.88 -17.37
C ASP A 272 17.21 -2.85 -16.44
N ILE A 273 16.52 -2.31 -15.45
CA ILE A 273 15.68 -3.07 -14.51
C ILE A 273 14.27 -2.52 -14.60
N ILE A 274 13.43 -3.27 -15.32
CA ILE A 274 12.08 -2.89 -15.71
C ILE A 274 11.09 -3.59 -14.77
N GLN A 275 10.33 -2.78 -14.02
CA GLN A 275 9.23 -3.24 -13.19
C GLN A 275 7.92 -3.12 -13.97
N VAL A 276 7.27 -4.25 -14.27
CA VAL A 276 5.98 -4.26 -15.00
C VAL A 276 4.78 -4.36 -14.06
N TRP A 277 5.04 -4.59 -12.77
CA TRP A 277 4.11 -4.68 -11.66
C TRP A 277 2.94 -5.65 -11.91
N HIS A 278 2.07 -5.80 -10.92
CA HIS A 278 0.91 -6.69 -11.00
C HIS A 278 -0.43 -5.97 -10.85
N ALA A 279 -0.43 -4.67 -10.53
CA ALA A 279 -1.64 -3.87 -10.40
C ALA A 279 -1.82 -3.00 -11.65
N CYS A 280 -3.08 -2.86 -12.11
CA CYS A 280 -3.39 -2.00 -13.25
C CYS A 280 -3.46 -0.51 -12.87
N GLY A 281 -3.72 -0.20 -11.61
CA GLY A 281 -3.76 1.16 -11.09
C GLY A 281 -3.41 1.24 -9.61
N ALA A 282 -3.19 2.46 -9.13
CA ALA A 282 -2.78 2.76 -7.76
C ALA A 282 -4.02 2.85 -6.85
N PHE A 283 -4.56 1.70 -6.39
CA PHE A 283 -5.72 1.70 -5.48
C PHE A 283 -5.33 1.82 -4.00
N LYS A 284 -4.35 1.03 -3.56
CA LYS A 284 -3.95 0.87 -2.15
C LYS A 284 -2.53 1.35 -1.97
N THR A 285 -2.25 2.06 -0.88
CA THR A 285 -0.89 2.55 -0.64
C THR A 285 0.10 1.39 -0.49
N VAL A 286 1.24 1.48 -1.18
CA VAL A 286 2.36 0.53 -1.12
C VAL A 286 3.67 1.24 -0.81
N GLY A 287 4.73 0.48 -0.54
CA GLY A 287 6.06 1.03 -0.30
C GLY A 287 6.09 2.08 0.82
N LEU A 288 6.81 3.18 0.59
CA LEU A 288 7.01 4.31 1.50
C LEU A 288 5.69 5.05 1.81
N GLU A 289 4.68 5.00 0.96
CA GLU A 289 3.36 5.57 1.28
C GLU A 289 2.59 4.77 2.35
N ARG A 290 3.11 3.61 2.75
CA ARG A 290 2.61 2.88 3.92
C ARG A 290 3.26 3.30 5.23
N LEU A 291 4.21 4.24 5.25
CA LEU A 291 4.90 4.66 6.47
C LEU A 291 3.88 5.03 7.56
N GLY A 292 4.10 4.51 8.77
CA GLY A 292 3.15 4.60 9.89
C GLY A 292 2.06 3.51 9.92
N LYS A 293 2.00 2.62 8.92
CA LYS A 293 1.06 1.48 8.88
C LYS A 293 1.77 0.13 8.99
N PRO A 294 1.08 -0.96 9.38
CA PRO A 294 1.63 -2.30 9.36
C PRO A 294 2.15 -2.70 7.97
N GLY A 295 3.37 -3.25 7.94
CA GLY A 295 4.01 -3.72 6.71
C GLY A 295 4.74 -2.63 5.90
N ALA A 296 4.85 -1.40 6.42
CA ALA A 296 5.68 -0.38 5.82
C ALA A 296 7.16 -0.80 5.75
N PRO A 297 7.90 -0.42 4.70
CA PRO A 297 9.34 -0.61 4.66
C PRO A 297 10.04 0.33 5.64
N ALA A 298 11.32 0.04 5.93
CA ALA A 298 12.18 0.97 6.66
C ALA A 298 12.46 2.23 5.83
N PHE A 299 12.78 3.35 6.48
CA PHE A 299 13.07 4.62 5.78
C PHE A 299 14.32 4.53 4.89
N ASP A 300 15.36 3.83 5.35
CA ASP A 300 16.60 3.57 4.63
C ASP A 300 16.49 2.42 3.61
N THR A 301 15.27 1.97 3.33
CA THR A 301 15.03 0.84 2.43
C THR A 301 15.67 1.07 1.06
N ARG A 302 16.31 0.01 0.55
CA ARG A 302 16.78 -0.10 -0.84
C ARG A 302 15.74 -0.74 -1.76
N VAL A 303 14.64 -1.20 -1.19
CA VAL A 303 13.56 -1.89 -1.92
C VAL A 303 12.99 -0.96 -2.98
N HIS A 304 12.78 -1.49 -4.19
CA HIS A 304 12.27 -0.79 -5.38
C HIS A 304 13.18 0.32 -5.97
N LYS A 305 14.22 0.78 -5.25
CA LYS A 305 15.10 1.87 -5.71
C LYS A 305 16.04 1.52 -6.86
N CYS A 306 16.14 0.24 -7.24
CA CYS A 306 16.99 -0.20 -8.34
C CYS A 306 16.33 -0.11 -9.72
N TYR A 307 15.03 0.20 -9.79
CA TYR A 307 14.32 0.23 -11.07
C TYR A 307 14.83 1.37 -11.95
N THR A 308 15.15 1.03 -13.22
CA THR A 308 15.48 2.03 -14.24
C THR A 308 14.24 2.47 -15.00
N ALA A 309 13.23 1.59 -15.08
CA ALA A 309 11.92 1.91 -15.61
C ALA A 309 10.81 1.14 -14.86
N MET A 310 9.64 1.73 -14.77
CA MET A 310 8.41 1.08 -14.32
C MET A 310 7.25 1.42 -15.23
N CYS A 311 6.46 0.44 -15.64
CA CYS A 311 5.31 0.67 -16.52
C CYS A 311 4.04 0.88 -15.69
N VAL A 312 3.27 1.92 -16.02
CA VAL A 312 1.99 2.23 -15.35
C VAL A 312 0.91 2.62 -16.36
N SER A 313 -0.34 2.63 -15.92
CA SER A 313 -1.51 2.97 -16.73
C SER A 313 -1.66 4.45 -17.05
N SER A 314 -1.23 5.35 -16.16
CA SER A 314 -1.43 6.81 -16.28
C SER A 314 -0.36 7.63 -15.58
N GLN A 315 -0.37 8.95 -15.83
CA GLN A 315 0.49 9.90 -15.13
C GLN A 315 0.18 9.95 -13.62
N LEU A 316 -1.09 9.84 -13.24
CA LEU A 316 -1.48 9.81 -11.83
C LEU A 316 -0.87 8.60 -11.12
N ALA A 317 -0.95 7.41 -11.74
CA ALA A 317 -0.28 6.24 -11.21
C ALA A 317 1.24 6.43 -11.14
N ALA A 318 1.85 7.14 -12.11
CA ALA A 318 3.28 7.44 -12.09
C ALA A 318 3.68 8.25 -10.85
N ALA A 319 2.92 9.31 -10.53
CA ALA A 319 3.16 10.12 -9.34
C ALA A 319 3.08 9.29 -8.05
N HIS A 320 2.02 8.50 -7.87
CA HIS A 320 1.85 7.63 -6.69
C HIS A 320 2.97 6.59 -6.56
N TYR A 321 3.36 5.92 -7.64
CA TYR A 321 4.44 4.93 -7.56
C TYR A 321 5.81 5.57 -7.35
N ALA A 322 6.03 6.81 -7.79
CA ALA A 322 7.28 7.54 -7.58
C ALA A 322 7.48 7.82 -6.10
N GLU A 323 6.43 8.32 -5.44
CA GLU A 323 6.39 8.52 -3.99
C GLU A 323 6.51 7.18 -3.24
N ALA A 324 5.70 6.18 -3.61
CA ALA A 324 5.70 4.89 -2.94
C ALA A 324 7.05 4.17 -3.01
N PHE A 325 7.79 4.28 -4.11
CA PHE A 325 9.07 3.57 -4.30
C PHE A 325 10.29 4.44 -4.03
N GLY A 326 10.12 5.75 -3.88
CA GLY A 326 11.20 6.70 -3.65
C GLY A 326 12.18 6.74 -4.82
N ILE A 327 11.64 6.75 -6.04
CA ILE A 327 12.39 6.87 -7.30
C ILE A 327 11.84 8.04 -8.11
N GLU A 328 12.64 8.56 -9.03
CA GLU A 328 12.31 9.71 -9.85
C GLU A 328 11.12 9.42 -10.79
N GLU A 329 10.14 10.32 -10.84
CA GLU A 329 8.89 10.12 -11.61
C GLU A 329 9.13 9.82 -13.09
N HIS A 330 10.16 10.40 -13.72
CA HIS A 330 10.49 10.13 -15.13
C HIS A 330 10.91 8.67 -15.40
N LYS A 331 11.27 7.91 -14.36
CA LYS A 331 11.51 6.45 -14.46
C LYS A 331 10.20 5.67 -14.46
N ILE A 332 9.07 6.28 -14.13
CA ILE A 332 7.77 5.63 -14.11
C ILE A 332 6.98 6.10 -15.32
N MET A 333 6.92 5.22 -16.31
CA MET A 333 6.46 5.55 -17.65
C MET A 333 5.01 5.11 -17.84
N PRO A 334 4.09 6.01 -18.20
CA PRO A 334 2.69 5.69 -18.45
C PRO A 334 2.51 5.02 -19.83
N LEU A 335 3.09 3.83 -20.01
CA LEU A 335 3.06 3.08 -21.27
C LEU A 335 1.86 2.14 -21.37
N GLY A 336 1.04 2.02 -20.32
CA GLY A 336 -0.05 1.05 -20.22
C GLY A 336 0.34 -0.20 -19.44
N VAL A 337 -0.56 -1.18 -19.41
CA VAL A 337 -0.41 -2.42 -18.63
C VAL A 337 -0.60 -3.62 -19.57
N PRO A 338 0.41 -4.48 -19.80
CA PRO A 338 0.36 -5.51 -20.84
C PRO A 338 -0.92 -6.36 -20.84
N ARG A 339 -1.37 -6.81 -19.66
CA ARG A 339 -2.56 -7.67 -19.54
C ARG A 339 -3.87 -7.03 -19.98
N THR A 340 -3.95 -5.71 -20.16
CA THR A 340 -5.18 -5.05 -20.59
C THR A 340 -5.38 -5.08 -22.09
N ASP A 341 -4.34 -5.43 -22.86
CA ASP A 341 -4.42 -5.43 -24.32
C ASP A 341 -5.48 -6.43 -24.84
N ILE A 342 -5.68 -7.55 -24.13
CA ILE A 342 -6.68 -8.56 -24.48
C ILE A 342 -8.10 -8.00 -24.56
N PHE A 343 -8.43 -6.95 -23.80
CA PHE A 343 -9.76 -6.36 -23.78
C PHE A 343 -10.12 -5.66 -25.10
N PHE A 344 -9.11 -5.40 -25.93
CA PHE A 344 -9.25 -4.80 -27.27
C PHE A 344 -8.99 -5.81 -28.40
N ASP A 345 -8.74 -7.08 -28.06
CA ASP A 345 -8.50 -8.16 -29.02
C ASP A 345 -9.79 -8.96 -29.28
N GLU A 346 -10.37 -8.74 -30.46
CA GLU A 346 -11.58 -9.43 -30.91
C GLU A 346 -11.37 -10.95 -31.11
N ASN A 347 -10.16 -11.41 -31.42
CA ASN A 347 -9.87 -12.85 -31.52
C ASN A 347 -9.79 -13.48 -30.14
N TYR A 348 -9.14 -12.81 -29.17
CA TYR A 348 -9.13 -13.25 -27.78
C TYR A 348 -10.55 -13.36 -27.23
N LYS A 349 -11.37 -12.32 -27.44
CA LYS A 349 -12.78 -12.29 -27.05
C LYS A 349 -13.59 -13.46 -27.61
N LYS A 350 -13.45 -13.74 -28.92
CA LYS A 350 -14.14 -14.85 -29.60
C LYS A 350 -13.74 -16.22 -29.04
N LYS A 351 -12.49 -16.36 -28.58
CA LYS A 351 -11.99 -17.58 -27.96
C LYS A 351 -12.50 -17.75 -26.53
N VAL A 352 -12.41 -16.70 -25.72
CA VAL A 352 -12.59 -16.81 -24.26
C VAL A 352 -14.05 -16.87 -23.82
N ILE A 353 -14.96 -16.17 -24.53
CA ILE A 353 -16.39 -16.17 -24.18
C ILE A 353 -16.96 -17.61 -24.17
N PRO A 354 -16.74 -18.45 -25.20
CA PRO A 354 -17.15 -19.86 -25.17
C PRO A 354 -16.57 -20.67 -24.00
N GLU A 355 -15.32 -20.44 -23.60
CA GLU A 355 -14.67 -21.15 -22.49
C GLU A 355 -15.34 -20.81 -21.14
N VAL A 356 -15.65 -19.53 -20.93
CA VAL A 356 -16.37 -19.07 -19.73
C VAL A 356 -17.82 -19.59 -19.72
N LEU A 357 -18.51 -19.54 -20.87
CA LEU A 357 -19.86 -20.10 -21.01
C LEU A 357 -19.91 -21.61 -20.78
N ALA A 358 -18.87 -22.35 -21.19
CA ALA A 358 -18.77 -23.78 -20.92
C ALA A 358 -18.54 -24.08 -19.44
N SER A 359 -17.79 -23.21 -18.75
CA SER A 359 -17.55 -23.32 -17.30
C SER A 359 -18.79 -22.96 -16.47
N PHE A 360 -19.63 -22.06 -16.99
CA PHE A 360 -20.82 -21.54 -16.32
C PHE A 360 -22.04 -21.57 -17.25
N PRO A 361 -22.58 -22.74 -17.61
CA PRO A 361 -23.67 -22.86 -18.58
C PRO A 361 -24.94 -22.10 -18.18
N GLN A 362 -25.14 -21.83 -16.88
CA GLN A 362 -26.27 -21.07 -16.33
C GLN A 362 -26.37 -19.66 -16.93
N ILE A 363 -25.25 -19.05 -17.34
CA ILE A 363 -25.27 -17.70 -17.91
C ILE A 363 -25.73 -17.67 -19.37
N LYS A 364 -25.84 -18.82 -20.06
CA LYS A 364 -26.14 -18.91 -21.51
C LYS A 364 -27.55 -18.44 -21.91
N GLY A 365 -28.43 -18.13 -20.96
CA GLY A 365 -29.75 -17.54 -21.19
C GLY A 365 -30.09 -16.38 -20.25
N ALA A 366 -29.09 -15.89 -19.50
CA ALA A 366 -29.28 -14.78 -18.58
C ALA A 366 -29.54 -13.48 -19.35
N LYS A 367 -30.44 -12.65 -18.83
CA LYS A 367 -30.62 -11.27 -19.34
C LYS A 367 -29.46 -10.36 -18.95
N GLU A 368 -28.86 -10.60 -17.79
CA GLU A 368 -27.75 -9.84 -17.25
C GLU A 368 -26.87 -10.76 -16.41
N VAL A 369 -25.55 -10.67 -16.61
CA VAL A 369 -24.57 -11.38 -15.79
C VAL A 369 -23.91 -10.40 -14.84
N ILE A 370 -24.13 -10.60 -13.54
CA ILE A 370 -23.57 -9.76 -12.49
C ILE A 370 -22.36 -10.49 -11.90
N MET A 371 -21.20 -9.85 -11.85
CA MET A 371 -20.07 -10.41 -11.11
C MET A 371 -19.95 -9.72 -9.77
N TYR A 372 -19.94 -10.50 -8.68
CA TYR A 372 -19.58 -9.99 -7.36
C TYR A 372 -18.18 -10.44 -6.98
N ALA A 373 -17.22 -9.51 -6.95
CA ALA A 373 -15.81 -9.78 -6.70
C ALA A 373 -15.29 -8.99 -5.48
N PRO A 374 -15.63 -9.39 -4.25
CA PRO A 374 -15.19 -8.70 -3.05
C PRO A 374 -13.73 -9.00 -2.70
N THR A 375 -13.12 -8.09 -1.94
CA THR A 375 -11.75 -8.25 -1.45
C THR A 375 -11.70 -9.12 -0.19
N PHE A 376 -10.65 -9.90 0.02
CA PHE A 376 -10.47 -10.58 1.31
C PHE A 376 -10.12 -9.58 2.44
N ARG A 377 -10.45 -9.94 3.68
CA ARG A 377 -10.07 -9.26 4.92
C ARG A 377 -8.93 -9.99 5.61
N GLY A 378 -8.08 -9.26 6.32
CA GLY A 378 -6.90 -9.81 7.00
C GLY A 378 -5.57 -9.34 6.42
N VAL A 379 -4.47 -9.64 7.11
CA VAL A 379 -3.13 -9.08 6.82
C VAL A 379 -2.41 -9.84 5.71
N ASN A 380 -2.62 -11.15 5.61
CA ASN A 380 -1.97 -12.00 4.62
C ASN A 380 -2.84 -13.22 4.28
N ALA A 381 -2.38 -14.04 3.32
CA ALA A 381 -3.08 -15.23 2.84
C ALA A 381 -3.53 -16.22 3.93
N ARG A 382 -2.85 -16.27 5.09
CA ARG A 382 -3.22 -17.22 6.18
C ARG A 382 -4.37 -16.72 7.04
N THR A 383 -4.58 -15.42 7.09
CA THR A 383 -5.63 -14.77 7.87
C THR A 383 -6.70 -14.19 6.95
N ALA A 384 -6.71 -14.62 5.68
CA ALA A 384 -7.63 -14.12 4.68
C ALA A 384 -9.01 -14.72 4.96
N SER A 385 -10.02 -13.88 5.09
CA SER A 385 -11.41 -14.27 5.29
C SER A 385 -12.36 -13.28 4.63
N PHE A 386 -13.66 -13.57 4.61
CA PHE A 386 -14.70 -12.64 4.22
C PHE A 386 -15.91 -12.78 5.16
N PRO A 387 -16.55 -11.66 5.61
CA PRO A 387 -17.73 -11.72 6.47
C PRO A 387 -18.96 -12.10 5.63
N MET A 388 -19.23 -13.41 5.52
CA MET A 388 -20.29 -13.95 4.66
C MET A 388 -21.70 -13.49 5.08
N ASP A 389 -21.88 -13.14 6.36
CA ASP A 389 -23.10 -12.57 6.93
C ASP A 389 -23.49 -11.21 6.35
N MET A 390 -22.55 -10.53 5.69
CA MET A 390 -22.82 -9.27 4.99
C MET A 390 -23.47 -9.48 3.62
N ILE A 391 -23.53 -10.72 3.11
CA ILE A 391 -24.16 -11.05 1.83
C ILE A 391 -25.59 -11.50 2.11
N ASP A 392 -26.56 -10.72 1.65
CA ASP A 392 -27.97 -11.12 1.67
C ASP A 392 -28.28 -12.06 0.49
N PHE A 393 -27.96 -13.34 0.66
CA PHE A 393 -28.17 -14.35 -0.39
C PHE A 393 -29.65 -14.51 -0.77
N GLU A 394 -30.57 -14.34 0.18
CA GLU A 394 -32.00 -14.48 -0.05
C GLU A 394 -32.54 -13.32 -0.89
N GLY A 395 -32.26 -12.08 -0.47
CA GLY A 395 -32.66 -10.89 -1.21
C GLY A 395 -32.03 -10.82 -2.61
N ILE A 396 -30.74 -11.14 -2.72
CA ILE A 396 -30.04 -11.21 -4.02
C ILE A 396 -30.63 -12.33 -4.88
N GLY A 397 -30.85 -13.53 -4.33
CA GLY A 397 -31.39 -14.66 -5.07
C GLY A 397 -32.79 -14.38 -5.61
N ALA A 398 -33.66 -13.76 -4.81
CA ALA A 398 -35.00 -13.33 -5.21
C ALA A 398 -34.95 -12.30 -6.35
N TYR A 399 -34.07 -11.29 -6.25
CA TYR A 399 -33.85 -10.31 -7.32
C TYR A 399 -33.42 -11.00 -8.62
N LEU A 400 -32.41 -11.86 -8.56
CA LEU A 400 -31.85 -12.52 -9.75
C LEU A 400 -32.90 -13.36 -10.49
N LYS A 401 -33.74 -14.11 -9.76
CA LYS A 401 -34.86 -14.86 -10.36
C LYS A 401 -35.90 -13.96 -11.01
N ALA A 402 -36.29 -12.88 -10.33
CA ALA A 402 -37.31 -11.95 -10.85
C ALA A 402 -36.86 -11.26 -12.15
N HIS A 403 -35.56 -10.98 -12.29
CA HIS A 403 -34.99 -10.27 -13.42
C HIS A 403 -34.33 -11.17 -14.48
N GLN A 404 -34.33 -12.50 -14.28
CA GLN A 404 -33.65 -13.49 -15.12
C GLN A 404 -32.13 -13.20 -15.25
N SER A 405 -31.53 -12.77 -14.16
CA SER A 405 -30.10 -12.45 -14.06
C SER A 405 -29.36 -13.56 -13.34
N ILE A 406 -28.05 -13.66 -13.57
CA ILE A 406 -27.17 -14.61 -12.88
C ILE A 406 -26.05 -13.85 -12.19
N MET A 407 -25.74 -14.22 -10.95
CA MET A 407 -24.59 -13.69 -10.22
C MET A 407 -23.45 -14.71 -10.17
N LEU A 408 -22.27 -14.31 -10.64
CA LEU A 408 -21.01 -15.03 -10.46
C LEU A 408 -20.27 -14.42 -9.27
N ILE A 409 -20.14 -15.16 -8.18
CA ILE A 409 -19.37 -14.72 -7.00
C ILE A 409 -17.92 -15.20 -7.14
N LYS A 410 -16.98 -14.26 -7.20
CA LYS A 410 -15.55 -14.55 -7.33
C LYS A 410 -14.81 -14.17 -6.05
N MET A 411 -14.73 -15.08 -5.10
CA MET A 411 -13.89 -14.89 -3.92
C MET A 411 -12.40 -14.98 -4.29
N HIS A 412 -11.58 -14.30 -3.49
CA HIS A 412 -10.13 -14.42 -3.60
C HIS A 412 -9.71 -15.86 -3.25
N PRO A 413 -8.74 -16.49 -3.96
CA PRO A 413 -8.26 -17.85 -3.66
C PRO A 413 -7.70 -18.10 -2.25
N PHE A 414 -7.60 -17.06 -1.43
CA PHE A 414 -7.13 -17.16 -0.04
C PHE A 414 -8.28 -17.29 0.96
N VAL A 415 -9.50 -16.91 0.57
CA VAL A 415 -10.73 -17.16 1.33
C VAL A 415 -11.08 -18.63 1.08
N ARG A 416 -11.16 -19.43 2.13
CA ARG A 416 -11.37 -20.88 2.04
C ARG A 416 -12.77 -21.29 2.49
N GLU A 417 -13.45 -20.37 3.17
CA GLU A 417 -14.82 -20.54 3.63
C GLU A 417 -15.74 -20.71 2.41
N PRO A 418 -16.55 -21.77 2.34
CA PRO A 418 -17.51 -21.94 1.27
C PRO A 418 -18.60 -20.86 1.35
N LEU A 419 -19.18 -20.50 0.21
CA LEU A 419 -20.32 -19.60 0.16
C LEU A 419 -21.58 -20.33 0.66
N PRO A 420 -22.28 -19.82 1.70
CA PRO A 420 -23.50 -20.45 2.22
C PRO A 420 -24.73 -20.09 1.35
N ILE A 421 -24.67 -20.43 0.06
CA ILE A 421 -25.76 -20.16 -0.91
C ILE A 421 -26.94 -21.10 -0.61
N PRO A 422 -28.16 -20.58 -0.36
CA PRO A 422 -29.36 -21.41 -0.18
C PRO A 422 -29.63 -22.28 -1.40
N ASP A 423 -30.09 -23.52 -1.19
CA ASP A 423 -30.31 -24.50 -2.26
C ASP A 423 -31.23 -23.98 -3.36
N GLU A 424 -32.25 -23.21 -3.00
CA GLU A 424 -33.19 -22.63 -3.94
C GLU A 424 -32.59 -21.58 -4.88
N PHE A 425 -31.41 -21.01 -4.58
CA PHE A 425 -30.76 -19.97 -5.39
C PHE A 425 -29.47 -20.44 -6.07
N LYS A 426 -29.10 -21.72 -5.98
CA LYS A 426 -27.89 -22.28 -6.61
C LYS A 426 -27.92 -22.29 -8.14
N ASP A 427 -29.08 -22.08 -8.74
CA ASP A 427 -29.27 -21.92 -10.18
C ASP A 427 -28.95 -20.49 -10.66
N VAL A 428 -29.07 -19.48 -9.78
CA VAL A 428 -28.87 -18.06 -10.10
C VAL A 428 -27.67 -17.41 -9.41
N ILE A 429 -27.18 -17.96 -8.30
CA ILE A 429 -25.95 -17.53 -7.60
C ILE A 429 -24.91 -18.64 -7.73
N ILE A 430 -23.85 -18.37 -8.47
CA ILE A 430 -22.83 -19.34 -8.83
C ILE A 430 -21.50 -18.98 -8.16
N ASP A 431 -20.91 -19.92 -7.43
CA ASP A 431 -19.54 -19.79 -6.93
C ASP A 431 -18.54 -19.98 -8.07
N ALA A 432 -17.95 -18.88 -8.54
CA ALA A 432 -16.93 -18.85 -9.58
C ALA A 432 -15.51 -18.76 -9.00
N SER A 433 -15.33 -18.94 -7.69
CA SER A 433 -14.05 -18.72 -6.99
C SER A 433 -12.93 -19.62 -7.48
N SER A 434 -13.26 -20.81 -7.99
CA SER A 434 -12.30 -21.78 -8.58
C SER A 434 -11.81 -21.40 -9.98
N PHE A 435 -12.52 -20.51 -10.69
CA PHE A 435 -12.09 -20.04 -11.99
C PHE A 435 -10.83 -19.17 -11.84
N ARG A 436 -9.80 -19.47 -12.64
CA ARG A 436 -8.45 -18.93 -12.38
C ARG A 436 -8.33 -17.47 -12.80
N GLU A 437 -8.69 -17.15 -14.03
CA GLU A 437 -8.39 -15.86 -14.65
C GLU A 437 -9.64 -14.95 -14.64
N ILE A 438 -9.70 -14.01 -13.69
CA ILE A 438 -10.85 -13.10 -13.56
C ILE A 438 -11.06 -12.22 -14.80
N ASN A 439 -9.98 -11.89 -15.52
CA ASN A 439 -10.03 -11.04 -16.72
C ASN A 439 -10.89 -11.66 -17.83
N ASP A 440 -10.92 -12.99 -17.93
CA ASP A 440 -11.72 -13.72 -18.91
C ASP A 440 -13.21 -13.61 -18.60
N MET A 441 -13.57 -13.67 -17.31
CA MET A 441 -14.95 -13.49 -16.85
C MET A 441 -15.48 -12.08 -17.11
N LEU A 442 -14.62 -11.07 -17.19
CA LEU A 442 -15.05 -9.69 -17.46
C LEU A 442 -15.75 -9.55 -18.83
N PHE A 443 -15.37 -10.36 -19.82
CA PHE A 443 -16.00 -10.34 -21.15
C PHE A 443 -17.48 -10.71 -21.15
N VAL A 444 -17.91 -11.54 -20.19
CA VAL A 444 -19.31 -11.97 -20.05
C VAL A 444 -20.03 -11.23 -18.93
N THR A 445 -19.37 -10.30 -18.23
CA THR A 445 -19.95 -9.56 -17.10
C THR A 445 -20.59 -8.26 -17.58
N ASP A 446 -21.84 -8.01 -17.18
CA ASP A 446 -22.62 -6.82 -17.53
C ASP A 446 -22.60 -5.75 -16.43
N LEU A 447 -22.55 -6.19 -15.17
CA LEU A 447 -22.44 -5.34 -13.98
C LEU A 447 -21.40 -5.93 -13.03
N LEU A 448 -20.47 -5.11 -12.57
CA LEU A 448 -19.51 -5.49 -11.54
C LEU A 448 -19.96 -4.92 -10.19
N ILE A 449 -20.17 -5.79 -9.21
CA ILE A 449 -20.29 -5.44 -7.80
C ILE A 449 -18.94 -5.75 -7.13
N THR A 450 -18.37 -4.78 -6.42
CA THR A 450 -17.09 -4.98 -5.70
C THR A 450 -16.98 -4.02 -4.52
N ASP A 451 -15.84 -4.02 -3.83
CA ASP A 451 -15.54 -3.13 -2.71
C ASP A 451 -14.23 -2.37 -2.96
N TYR A 452 -13.11 -2.88 -2.49
CA TYR A 452 -11.78 -2.26 -2.52
C TYR A 452 -10.84 -3.02 -3.47
N SER A 453 -11.39 -3.66 -4.49
CA SER A 453 -10.63 -4.46 -5.45
C SER A 453 -10.07 -3.57 -6.55
N SER A 454 -8.84 -3.86 -6.98
CA SER A 454 -8.25 -3.17 -8.13
C SER A 454 -8.84 -3.63 -9.47
N VAL A 455 -9.70 -4.66 -9.51
CA VAL A 455 -10.34 -5.14 -10.75
C VAL A 455 -11.19 -4.05 -11.45
N ILE A 456 -11.52 -2.99 -10.71
CA ILE A 456 -12.26 -1.82 -11.21
C ILE A 456 -11.53 -1.14 -12.37
N TYR A 457 -10.18 -1.18 -12.37
CA TYR A 457 -9.39 -0.57 -13.42
C TYR A 457 -9.58 -1.34 -14.72
N GLU A 458 -9.41 -2.67 -14.68
CA GLU A 458 -9.65 -3.54 -15.82
C GLU A 458 -11.09 -3.45 -16.32
N PHE A 459 -12.08 -3.55 -15.42
CA PHE A 459 -13.48 -3.55 -15.81
C PHE A 459 -13.94 -2.19 -16.37
N SER A 460 -13.36 -1.07 -15.91
CA SER A 460 -13.66 0.25 -16.47
C SER A 460 -13.34 0.38 -17.96
N LEU A 461 -12.40 -0.41 -18.49
CA LEU A 461 -12.07 -0.42 -19.93
C LEU A 461 -13.21 -0.99 -20.80
N PHE A 462 -14.08 -1.83 -20.24
CA PHE A 462 -15.30 -2.29 -20.91
C PHE A 462 -16.40 -1.22 -20.95
N ARG A 463 -16.23 -0.11 -20.21
CA ARG A 463 -17.23 0.96 -20.05
C ARG A 463 -18.60 0.43 -19.65
N LYS A 464 -18.61 -0.43 -18.62
CA LYS A 464 -19.81 -1.04 -18.05
C LYS A 464 -20.07 -0.53 -16.62
N PRO A 465 -21.32 -0.57 -16.14
CA PRO A 465 -21.68 -0.06 -14.81
C PRO A 465 -21.03 -0.86 -13.68
N MET A 466 -20.76 -0.17 -12.57
CA MET A 466 -20.13 -0.71 -11.38
C MET A 466 -20.91 -0.27 -10.13
N LEU A 467 -20.94 -1.14 -9.12
CA LEU A 467 -21.57 -0.87 -7.83
C LEU A 467 -20.63 -1.26 -6.69
N PHE A 468 -20.48 -0.37 -5.71
CA PHE A 468 -19.45 -0.49 -4.67
C PHE A 468 -20.08 -0.81 -3.32
N TYR A 469 -20.15 -2.10 -2.96
CA TYR A 469 -20.67 -2.55 -1.67
C TYR A 469 -19.60 -2.46 -0.58
N ALA A 470 -19.46 -1.26 0.00
CA ALA A 470 -18.40 -0.88 0.92
C ALA A 470 -18.89 -0.82 2.39
N PHE A 471 -19.45 -1.92 2.87
CA PHE A 471 -20.07 -2.02 4.21
C PHE A 471 -19.10 -1.72 5.38
N ASP A 472 -17.81 -2.00 5.22
CA ASP A 472 -16.78 -1.85 6.25
C ASP A 472 -15.70 -0.78 5.91
N ARG A 473 -16.04 0.19 5.07
CA ARG A 473 -15.09 1.14 4.47
C ARG A 473 -14.15 1.79 5.48
N MET A 474 -14.71 2.33 6.57
CA MET A 474 -13.92 3.06 7.57
C MET A 474 -12.82 2.18 8.19
N LYS A 475 -13.13 0.92 8.46
CA LYS A 475 -12.17 -0.05 9.00
C LYS A 475 -11.12 -0.42 7.93
N TYR A 476 -11.57 -0.69 6.71
CA TYR A 476 -10.67 -1.10 5.63
C TYR A 476 -9.66 0.00 5.26
N GLU A 477 -10.12 1.24 5.17
CA GLU A 477 -9.32 2.42 4.86
C GLU A 477 -8.25 2.67 5.92
N ALA A 478 -8.61 2.52 7.21
CA ALA A 478 -7.67 2.64 8.32
C ALA A 478 -6.54 1.60 8.24
N ASP A 479 -6.86 0.35 7.88
CA ASP A 479 -5.90 -0.76 7.83
C ASP A 479 -5.02 -0.73 6.58
N ARG A 480 -5.62 -0.51 5.41
CA ARG A 480 -4.94 -0.66 4.11
C ARG A 480 -4.38 0.64 3.57
N GLY A 481 -5.09 1.76 3.73
CA GLY A 481 -4.77 3.02 3.07
C GLY A 481 -5.14 3.06 1.60
N PHE A 482 -5.59 4.24 1.18
CA PHE A 482 -5.88 4.62 -0.19
C PHE A 482 -5.05 5.85 -0.56
N TYR A 483 -4.76 6.02 -1.85
CA TYR A 483 -4.02 7.17 -2.36
C TYR A 483 -4.88 8.44 -2.40
N GLU A 484 -6.17 8.28 -2.67
CA GLU A 484 -7.14 9.38 -2.76
C GLU A 484 -8.39 9.04 -1.92
N PRO A 485 -9.27 10.02 -1.64
CA PRO A 485 -10.55 9.74 -1.01
C PRO A 485 -11.32 8.65 -1.76
N TYR A 486 -11.83 7.64 -1.05
CA TYR A 486 -12.45 6.46 -1.67
C TYR A 486 -13.55 6.81 -2.69
N SER A 487 -14.36 7.85 -2.42
CA SER A 487 -15.42 8.32 -3.32
C SER A 487 -14.92 8.89 -4.65
N GLU A 488 -13.65 9.31 -4.73
CA GLU A 488 -13.01 9.84 -5.94
C GLU A 488 -12.22 8.76 -6.70
N MET A 489 -12.03 7.59 -6.08
CA MET A 489 -11.32 6.45 -6.65
C MET A 489 -12.23 5.42 -7.32
N VAL A 490 -13.54 5.49 -7.12
CA VAL A 490 -14.47 4.44 -7.58
C VAL A 490 -15.47 4.98 -8.60
N PRO A 491 -15.56 4.37 -9.81
CA PRO A 491 -16.44 4.82 -10.88
C PRO A 491 -17.87 4.26 -10.77
N GLY A 492 -18.56 4.53 -9.66
CA GLY A 492 -19.95 4.12 -9.51
C GLY A 492 -20.50 4.34 -8.12
N LYS A 493 -21.77 3.98 -7.95
CA LYS A 493 -22.50 4.21 -6.71
C LYS A 493 -21.92 3.41 -5.55
N ILE A 494 -21.79 4.06 -4.39
CA ILE A 494 -21.32 3.44 -3.15
C ILE A 494 -22.51 3.14 -2.25
N VAL A 495 -22.65 1.87 -1.86
CA VAL A 495 -23.70 1.39 -0.96
C VAL A 495 -23.08 0.69 0.26
N ARG A 496 -23.75 0.73 1.41
CA ARG A 496 -23.20 0.21 2.68
C ARG A 496 -24.05 -0.90 3.31
N THR A 497 -25.30 -1.06 2.88
CA THR A 497 -26.23 -2.07 3.39
C THR A 497 -26.74 -2.93 2.24
N SER A 498 -27.15 -4.16 2.52
CA SER A 498 -27.78 -5.04 1.52
C SER A 498 -29.08 -4.45 0.97
N GLU A 499 -29.83 -3.71 1.78
CA GLU A 499 -31.04 -3.00 1.34
C GLU A 499 -30.70 -1.93 0.30
N ASP A 500 -29.68 -1.10 0.55
CA ASP A 500 -29.22 -0.08 -0.41
C ASP A 500 -28.70 -0.71 -1.71
N LEU A 501 -28.05 -1.87 -1.60
CA LEU A 501 -27.56 -2.65 -2.73
C LEU A 501 -28.72 -3.10 -3.62
N LEU A 502 -29.73 -3.78 -3.04
CA LEU A 502 -30.92 -4.23 -3.77
C LEU A 502 -31.71 -3.05 -4.37
N LYS A 503 -31.84 -1.96 -3.62
CA LYS A 503 -32.49 -0.74 -4.10
C LYS A 503 -31.76 -0.11 -5.28
N ALA A 504 -30.43 -0.12 -5.28
CA ALA A 504 -29.63 0.36 -6.42
C ALA A 504 -29.80 -0.55 -7.64
N LEU A 505 -29.83 -1.88 -7.45
CA LEU A 505 -30.09 -2.86 -8.51
C LEU A 505 -31.48 -2.68 -9.13
N GLU A 506 -32.53 -2.57 -8.31
CA GLU A 506 -33.91 -2.35 -8.78
C GLU A 506 -34.08 -1.03 -9.54
N LYS A 507 -33.46 0.04 -9.06
CA LYS A 507 -33.54 1.36 -9.71
C LYS A 507 -32.57 1.53 -10.88
N ARG A 508 -31.68 0.56 -11.10
CA ARG A 508 -30.52 0.68 -12.00
C ARG A 508 -29.69 1.95 -11.75
N ASP A 509 -29.59 2.34 -10.49
CA ASP A 509 -28.88 3.54 -10.05
C ASP A 509 -27.42 3.18 -9.74
N PHE A 510 -26.59 3.22 -10.78
CA PHE A 510 -25.18 2.81 -10.73
C PHE A 510 -24.20 3.98 -10.78
N GLU A 511 -24.69 5.22 -10.99
CA GLU A 511 -23.86 6.41 -11.25
C GLU A 511 -22.86 6.17 -12.41
N PHE A 512 -23.36 5.58 -13.51
CA PHE A 512 -22.56 5.13 -14.65
C PHE A 512 -21.80 6.26 -15.35
N GLU A 513 -22.28 7.50 -15.26
CA GLU A 513 -21.60 8.70 -15.76
C GLU A 513 -20.21 8.93 -15.15
N LYS A 514 -19.88 8.28 -14.02
CA LYS A 514 -18.55 8.34 -13.39
C LYS A 514 -17.49 7.50 -14.10
N VAL A 515 -17.88 6.54 -14.95
CA VAL A 515 -16.94 5.60 -15.60
C VAL A 515 -16.00 6.31 -16.57
N ASP A 516 -16.52 7.14 -17.46
CA ASP A 516 -15.70 7.84 -18.46
C ASP A 516 -14.66 8.80 -17.85
N PRO A 517 -15.02 9.66 -16.86
CA PRO A 517 -14.04 10.46 -16.11
C PRO A 517 -12.97 9.61 -15.42
N PHE A 518 -13.35 8.48 -14.83
CA PHE A 518 -12.40 7.58 -14.18
C PHE A 518 -11.41 6.97 -15.18
N VAL A 519 -11.87 6.52 -16.35
CA VAL A 519 -11.00 6.00 -17.41
C VAL A 519 -10.02 7.08 -17.87
N LYS A 520 -10.51 8.30 -18.13
CA LYS A 520 -9.65 9.43 -18.55
C LYS A 520 -8.60 9.80 -17.50
N LYS A 521 -8.95 9.72 -16.22
CA LYS A 521 -8.04 10.00 -15.09
C LYS A 521 -6.96 8.92 -14.95
N ASN A 522 -7.35 7.65 -15.11
CA ASN A 522 -6.52 6.52 -14.72
C ASN A 522 -5.83 5.79 -15.88
N PHE A 523 -6.12 6.15 -17.13
CA PHE A 523 -5.47 5.58 -18.30
C PHE A 523 -4.98 6.67 -19.26
N ARG A 524 -3.70 6.59 -19.64
CA ARG A 524 -3.15 7.39 -20.73
C ARG A 524 -3.54 6.82 -22.09
N TYR A 525 -3.61 5.49 -22.19
CA TYR A 525 -3.95 4.77 -23.42
C TYR A 525 -5.01 3.70 -23.13
N THR A 526 -5.96 3.57 -24.04
CA THR A 526 -7.03 2.55 -24.03
C THR A 526 -7.19 1.97 -25.44
N ASP A 527 -6.06 1.63 -26.06
CA ASP A 527 -5.97 1.26 -27.48
C ASP A 527 -5.52 -0.19 -27.71
N GLY A 528 -5.25 -0.95 -26.64
CA GLY A 528 -4.80 -2.34 -26.75
C GLY A 528 -3.34 -2.51 -27.20
N HIS A 529 -2.53 -1.45 -27.11
CA HIS A 529 -1.13 -1.47 -27.57
C HIS A 529 -0.11 -1.25 -26.44
N SER A 530 -0.46 -1.56 -25.18
CA SER A 530 0.43 -1.37 -24.04
C SER A 530 1.70 -2.20 -24.16
N THR A 531 1.56 -3.46 -24.54
CA THR A 531 2.67 -4.41 -24.66
C THR A 531 3.63 -4.00 -25.75
N ASP A 532 3.12 -3.57 -26.91
CA ASP A 532 3.94 -3.09 -28.01
C ASP A 532 4.72 -1.84 -27.63
N ARG A 533 4.05 -0.88 -26.97
CA ARG A 533 4.67 0.36 -26.50
C ARG A 533 5.79 0.09 -25.50
N ILE A 534 5.62 -0.88 -24.60
CA ILE A 534 6.65 -1.32 -23.64
C ILE A 534 7.84 -1.95 -24.36
N ILE A 535 7.60 -2.87 -25.29
CA ILE A 535 8.66 -3.52 -26.08
C ILE A 535 9.46 -2.47 -26.85
N ASP A 536 8.78 -1.57 -27.56
CA ASP A 536 9.42 -0.58 -28.41
C ASP A 536 10.23 0.43 -27.60
N THR A 537 9.65 0.96 -26.53
CA THR A 537 10.29 2.00 -25.70
C THR A 537 11.43 1.44 -24.84
N LEU A 538 11.20 0.31 -24.15
CA LEU A 538 12.10 -0.16 -23.09
C LEU A 538 13.07 -1.26 -23.54
N LEU A 539 12.68 -2.09 -24.52
CA LEU A 539 13.52 -3.19 -24.98
C LEU A 539 14.26 -2.85 -26.27
N LEU A 540 13.57 -2.26 -27.24
CA LEU A 540 14.14 -1.91 -28.55
C LEU A 540 14.70 -0.48 -28.59
N LYS A 541 14.32 0.38 -27.63
CA LYS A 541 14.73 1.79 -27.52
C LYS A 541 14.43 2.59 -28.80
N LYS A 542 13.20 2.45 -29.31
CA LYS A 542 12.70 3.08 -30.55
C LYS A 542 11.75 4.25 -30.29
#